data_AF-A0A352YWN5-F1
#
_entry.id   AF-A0A352YWN5-F1
#
_cell.length_a   1.000
_cell.length_b   1.000
_cell.length_c   1.000
_cell.angle_alpha   90.00
_cell.angle_beta   90.00
_cell.angle_gamma   90.00
#
_symmetry.space_group_name_H-M   'P 1'
#
loop_
_entity.id
_entity.type
_entity.pdbx_description
1 polymer ?
#
loop_
_entity_poly.entity_id
_entity_poly.type
_entity_poly.pdbx_seq_one_letter_code
_entity_poly.pdbx_strand_id
1 'polypeptide(L)'
;MIQKGTYFRRMGLIMSLLTICLSLFQCKPKSGKAIIIRNDFLEYAVSPDGKNMQFIDRSTGKEYLDKNSDSYCAYIQLEGKQFNAGSVSLSGRKLRIEFEGTDIVATIRIRIQRDRISYKVAGINGNPESLTFLNIPLDLEGMPDEPFSACALSINLFTHVRQIPALQTHLWA
;
A
#
# COMPACT_ATOMS: atom_id res chain seq x y z
N MET A 1 -35.99 -32.37 43.84
CA MET A 1 -34.79 -32.46 42.97
C MET A 1 -35.22 -33.04 41.62
N ILE A 2 -34.91 -32.54 40.42
CA ILE A 2 -34.13 -31.41 39.91
C ILE A 2 -34.62 -31.20 38.46
N GLN A 3 -35.03 -29.96 38.12
CA GLN A 3 -35.12 -29.47 36.74
C GLN A 3 -33.69 -29.26 36.20
N LYS A 4 -33.21 -30.11 35.28
CA LYS A 4 -31.89 -29.93 34.62
C LYS A 4 -31.92 -30.09 33.09
N GLY A 5 -33.11 -30.20 32.47
CA GLY A 5 -33.23 -30.54 31.05
C GLY A 5 -33.25 -29.35 30.06
N THR A 6 -33.56 -28.14 30.51
CA THR A 6 -33.88 -27.01 29.61
C THR A 6 -32.77 -25.99 29.45
N TYR A 7 -31.76 -25.96 30.33
CA TYR A 7 -30.66 -24.99 30.26
C TYR A 7 -29.64 -25.35 29.16
N PHE A 8 -29.45 -26.64 28.88
CA PHE A 8 -28.42 -27.11 27.95
C PHE A 8 -28.74 -26.81 26.47
N ARG A 9 -30.04 -26.73 26.12
CA ARG A 9 -30.49 -26.44 24.74
C ARG A 9 -30.40 -24.97 24.36
N ARG A 10 -30.51 -24.03 25.31
CA ARG A 10 -30.39 -22.58 25.04
C ARG A 10 -28.93 -22.11 24.97
N MET A 11 -28.03 -22.74 25.72
CA MET A 11 -26.59 -22.40 25.71
C MET A 11 -25.91 -22.78 24.39
N GLY A 12 -26.30 -23.90 23.78
CA GLY A 12 -25.74 -24.36 22.49
C GLY A 12 -26.09 -23.46 21.31
N LEU A 13 -27.26 -22.80 21.34
CA LEU A 13 -27.73 -21.92 20.27
C LEU A 13 -27.02 -20.55 20.29
N ILE A 14 -26.63 -20.08 21.47
CA ILE A 14 -25.84 -18.84 21.64
C ILE A 14 -24.36 -19.10 21.29
N MET A 15 -23.83 -20.28 21.61
CA MET A 15 -22.47 -20.68 21.21
C MET A 15 -22.33 -20.95 19.69
N SER A 16 -23.38 -21.43 19.02
CA SER A 16 -23.34 -21.62 17.57
C SER A 16 -23.41 -20.30 16.78
N LEU A 17 -23.99 -19.24 17.36
CA LEU A 17 -24.02 -17.90 16.75
C LEU A 17 -22.67 -17.16 16.90
N LEU A 18 -21.91 -17.41 17.97
CA LEU A 18 -20.61 -16.77 18.19
C LEU A 18 -19.50 -17.29 17.27
N THR A 19 -19.60 -18.55 16.83
CA THR A 19 -18.59 -19.21 15.97
C THR A 19 -18.78 -18.91 14.48
N ILE A 20 -19.96 -18.46 14.05
CA ILE A 20 -20.24 -18.07 12.66
C ILE A 20 -19.74 -16.65 12.34
N CYS A 21 -19.58 -15.78 13.35
CA CYS A 21 -19.05 -14.42 13.13
C CYS A 21 -17.52 -14.37 12.91
N LEU A 22 -16.75 -15.38 13.35
CA LEU A 22 -15.28 -15.33 13.27
C LEU A 22 -14.71 -15.68 11.88
N SER A 23 -15.51 -16.19 10.95
CA SER A 23 -15.03 -16.64 9.64
C SER A 23 -15.12 -15.60 8.51
N LEU A 24 -15.59 -14.37 8.79
CA LEU A 24 -15.81 -13.35 7.76
C LEU A 24 -14.62 -12.41 7.47
N PHE A 25 -13.46 -12.60 8.11
CA PHE A 25 -12.26 -11.78 7.86
C PHE A 25 -11.05 -12.59 7.35
N GLN A 26 -11.28 -13.56 6.46
CA GLN A 26 -10.17 -14.12 5.69
C GLN A 26 -10.03 -13.37 4.36
N CYS A 27 -9.24 -12.30 4.37
CA CYS A 27 -8.77 -11.67 3.13
C CYS A 27 -7.78 -12.66 2.48
N LYS A 28 -8.23 -13.39 1.45
CA LYS A 28 -7.34 -14.25 0.68
C LYS A 28 -6.44 -13.37 -0.20
N PRO A 29 -5.11 -13.57 -0.21
CA PRO A 29 -4.24 -12.83 -1.10
C PRO A 29 -4.67 -13.05 -2.55
N LYS A 30 -4.80 -11.96 -3.31
CA LYS A 30 -5.15 -12.04 -4.73
C LYS A 30 -4.01 -12.71 -5.49
N SER A 31 -4.33 -13.78 -6.21
CA SER A 31 -3.37 -14.50 -7.04
C SER A 31 -2.97 -13.67 -8.26
N GLY A 32 -1.68 -13.44 -8.45
CA GLY A 32 -1.12 -12.68 -9.56
C GLY A 32 0.39 -12.53 -9.41
N LYS A 33 1.08 -12.11 -10.47
CA LYS A 33 2.51 -11.79 -10.40
C LYS A 33 2.71 -10.41 -9.75
N ALA A 34 3.74 -10.29 -8.92
CA ALA A 34 4.17 -9.00 -8.39
C ALA A 34 4.45 -8.00 -9.52
N ILE A 35 4.15 -6.74 -9.25
CA ILE A 35 4.44 -5.61 -10.12
C ILE A 35 5.82 -5.09 -9.74
N ILE A 36 6.75 -5.12 -10.70
CA ILE A 36 8.12 -4.66 -10.50
C ILE A 36 8.34 -3.35 -11.24
N ILE A 37 8.72 -2.31 -10.51
CA ILE A 37 9.03 -0.97 -11.02
C ILE A 37 10.49 -0.68 -10.70
N ARG A 38 11.33 -0.52 -11.73
CA ARG A 38 12.78 -0.39 -11.54
C ARG A 38 13.45 0.54 -12.53
N ASN A 39 14.55 1.15 -12.11
CA ASN A 39 15.53 1.82 -12.98
C ASN A 39 16.92 1.23 -12.72
N ASP A 40 18.00 1.94 -13.07
CA ASP A 40 19.37 1.46 -12.90
C ASP A 40 19.80 1.32 -11.44
N PHE A 41 19.17 2.07 -10.52
CA PHE A 41 19.60 2.20 -9.12
C PHE A 41 18.65 1.55 -8.11
N LEU A 42 17.35 1.48 -8.40
CA LEU A 42 16.35 0.95 -7.47
C LEU A 42 15.38 -0.02 -8.13
N GLU A 43 14.87 -0.97 -7.34
CA GLU A 43 13.77 -1.86 -7.69
C GLU A 43 12.71 -1.84 -6.58
N TYR A 44 11.47 -1.54 -6.95
CA TYR A 44 10.32 -1.53 -6.06
C TYR A 44 9.30 -2.57 -6.52
N ALA A 45 8.88 -3.43 -5.59
CA ALA A 45 7.95 -4.52 -5.84
C ALA A 45 6.66 -4.35 -5.04
N VAL A 46 5.52 -4.52 -5.72
CA VAL A 46 4.18 -4.44 -5.13
C VAL A 46 3.40 -5.71 -5.48
N SER A 47 2.71 -6.28 -4.51
CA SER A 47 1.86 -7.45 -4.72
C SER A 47 0.56 -7.08 -5.46
N PRO A 48 -0.17 -8.06 -6.05
CA PRO A 48 -1.46 -7.79 -6.70
C PRO A 48 -2.56 -7.25 -5.78
N ASP A 49 -2.45 -7.47 -4.48
CA ASP A 49 -3.33 -6.90 -3.45
C ASP A 49 -2.81 -5.57 -2.90
N GLY A 50 -1.71 -5.03 -3.43
CA GLY A 50 -1.24 -3.68 -3.14
C GLY A 50 -0.30 -3.54 -1.94
N LYS A 51 0.14 -4.65 -1.35
CA LYS A 51 1.20 -4.63 -0.33
C LYS A 51 2.55 -4.29 -0.92
N ASN A 52 3.33 -3.52 -0.19
CA ASN A 52 4.73 -3.31 -0.49
C ASN A 52 5.48 -4.61 -0.20
N MET A 53 6.26 -5.10 -1.16
CA MET A 53 7.01 -6.35 -1.01
C MET A 53 8.50 -6.11 -0.80
N GLN A 54 9.09 -5.23 -1.62
CA GLN A 54 10.54 -4.99 -1.65
C GLN A 54 10.85 -3.57 -2.14
N PHE A 55 11.90 -2.97 -1.61
CA PHE A 55 12.52 -1.74 -2.07
C PHE A 55 14.05 -1.91 -2.01
N ILE A 56 14.64 -2.26 -3.15
CA ILE A 56 16.02 -2.73 -3.25
C ILE A 56 16.91 -1.67 -3.89
N ASP A 57 18.05 -1.40 -3.26
CA ASP A 57 19.20 -0.79 -3.93
C ASP A 57 19.84 -1.80 -4.87
N ARG A 58 19.77 -1.55 -6.17
CA ARG A 58 20.26 -2.48 -7.19
C ARG A 58 21.78 -2.52 -7.31
N SER A 59 22.48 -1.53 -6.76
CA SER A 59 23.94 -1.48 -6.79
C SER A 59 24.55 -2.48 -5.79
N THR A 60 23.94 -2.62 -4.63
CA THR A 60 24.39 -3.52 -3.54
C THR A 60 23.54 -4.77 -3.39
N GLY A 61 22.31 -4.77 -3.91
CA GLY A 61 21.29 -5.78 -3.65
C GLY A 61 20.64 -5.66 -2.27
N LYS A 62 20.95 -4.62 -1.50
CA LYS A 62 20.39 -4.42 -0.16
C LYS A 62 18.92 -4.03 -0.24
N GLU A 63 18.12 -4.69 0.59
CA GLU A 63 16.70 -4.40 0.83
C GLU A 63 16.57 -3.29 1.88
N TYR A 64 15.67 -2.33 1.62
CA TYR A 64 15.43 -1.18 2.47
C TYR A 64 13.96 -0.95 2.79
N LEU A 65 13.03 -1.80 2.35
CA LEU A 65 11.65 -1.72 2.83
C LEU A 65 11.61 -2.04 4.33
N ASP A 66 10.99 -1.18 5.13
CA ASP A 66 10.69 -1.50 6.53
C ASP A 66 9.61 -2.60 6.58
N LYS A 67 9.96 -3.74 7.20
CA LYS A 67 9.11 -4.94 7.32
C LYS A 67 8.53 -5.13 8.71
N ASN A 68 8.68 -4.16 9.61
CA ASN A 68 8.14 -4.22 10.98
C ASN A 68 6.61 -4.22 11.00
N SER A 69 5.95 -3.75 9.94
CA SER A 69 4.50 -3.79 9.80
C SER A 69 4.07 -3.99 8.34
N ASP A 70 2.84 -4.49 8.14
CA ASP A 70 2.22 -4.52 6.82
C ASP A 70 2.10 -3.08 6.26
N SER A 71 2.57 -2.88 5.03
CA SER A 71 2.45 -1.59 4.33
C SER A 71 1.89 -1.77 2.93
N TYR A 72 1.17 -0.75 2.45
CA TYR A 72 0.47 -0.76 1.16
C TYR A 72 0.95 0.39 0.28
N CYS A 73 1.02 0.16 -1.03
CA CYS A 73 1.60 1.12 -1.98
C CYS A 73 0.82 2.43 -2.10
N ALA A 74 -0.46 2.41 -1.69
CA ALA A 74 -1.36 3.55 -1.73
C ALA A 74 -2.53 3.36 -0.76
N TYR A 75 -3.15 4.46 -0.36
CA TYR A 75 -4.44 4.51 0.33
C TYR A 75 -5.20 5.79 -0.05
N ILE A 76 -6.50 5.81 0.20
CA ILE A 76 -7.34 7.00 0.14
C ILE A 76 -7.91 7.33 1.51
N GLN A 77 -8.30 8.59 1.71
CA GLN A 77 -9.23 8.98 2.77
C GLN A 77 -10.62 9.21 2.18
N LEU A 78 -11.64 8.66 2.82
CA LEU A 78 -13.04 8.83 2.46
C LEU A 78 -13.88 8.83 3.75
N GLU A 79 -14.66 9.88 3.97
CA GLU A 79 -15.49 10.05 5.17
C GLU A 79 -14.65 9.94 6.47
N GLY A 80 -13.45 10.52 6.46
CA GLY A 80 -12.50 10.45 7.58
C GLY A 80 -11.94 9.06 7.87
N LYS A 81 -12.12 8.07 6.98
CA LYS A 81 -11.58 6.71 7.11
C LYS A 81 -10.59 6.39 6.00
N GLN A 82 -9.54 5.66 6.39
CA GLN A 82 -8.53 5.18 5.46
C GLN A 82 -8.97 3.88 4.79
N PHE A 83 -8.79 3.81 3.48
CA PHE A 83 -8.96 2.58 2.69
C PHE A 83 -7.68 2.30 1.90
N ASN A 84 -7.06 1.15 2.17
CA ASN A 84 -5.81 0.75 1.52
C ASN A 84 -6.05 0.27 0.08
N ALA A 85 -4.98 0.24 -0.72
CA ALA A 85 -4.99 -0.51 -1.98
C ALA A 85 -5.36 -1.97 -1.71
N GLY A 86 -6.30 -2.51 -2.48
CA GLY A 86 -6.77 -3.90 -2.42
C GLY A 86 -6.70 -4.64 -3.74
N SER A 87 -6.40 -3.92 -4.83
CA SER A 87 -6.09 -4.50 -6.13
C SER A 87 -5.17 -3.57 -6.88
N VAL A 88 -4.04 -4.10 -7.34
CA VAL A 88 -3.09 -3.36 -8.16
C VAL A 88 -2.80 -4.14 -9.42
N SER A 89 -2.82 -3.45 -10.55
CA SER A 89 -2.49 -4.02 -11.85
C SER A 89 -1.69 -3.03 -12.67
N LEU A 90 -0.71 -3.51 -13.43
CA LEU A 90 0.07 -2.70 -14.35
C LEU A 90 -0.25 -3.12 -15.79
N SER A 91 -0.77 -2.19 -16.57
CA SER A 91 -0.97 -2.38 -18.02
C SER A 91 -0.21 -1.31 -18.78
N GLY A 92 0.81 -1.73 -19.53
CA GLY A 92 1.77 -0.83 -20.16
C GLY A 92 2.46 0.06 -19.12
N ARG A 93 2.15 1.36 -19.12
CA ARG A 93 2.68 2.36 -18.17
C ARG A 93 1.63 2.90 -17.20
N LYS A 94 0.47 2.25 -17.11
CA LYS A 94 -0.63 2.67 -16.23
C LYS A 94 -0.79 1.66 -15.10
N LEU A 95 -0.46 2.10 -13.90
CA LEU A 95 -0.75 1.40 -12.65
C LEU A 95 -2.18 1.74 -12.26
N ARG A 96 -3.06 0.74 -12.24
CA ARG A 96 -4.44 0.89 -11.80
C ARG A 96 -4.57 0.31 -10.40
N ILE A 97 -5.12 1.10 -9.49
CA ILE A 97 -5.25 0.81 -8.06
C ILE A 97 -6.73 0.89 -7.69
N GLU A 98 -7.27 -0.18 -7.14
CA GLU A 98 -8.59 -0.23 -6.50
C GLU A 98 -8.41 -0.25 -4.98
N PHE A 99 -9.26 0.47 -4.26
CA PHE A 99 -9.17 0.59 -2.81
C PHE A 99 -10.18 -0.34 -2.13
N GLU A 100 -9.73 -1.08 -1.12
CA GLU A 100 -10.53 -2.08 -0.41
C GLU A 100 -11.83 -1.48 0.12
N GLY A 101 -12.95 -2.21 -0.04
CA GLY A 101 -14.24 -1.78 0.48
C GLY A 101 -14.86 -0.56 -0.20
N THR A 102 -14.32 -0.09 -1.33
CA THR A 102 -14.85 1.05 -2.10
C THR A 102 -14.96 0.72 -3.59
N ASP A 103 -15.67 1.56 -4.35
CA ASP A 103 -15.71 1.55 -5.82
C ASP A 103 -14.69 2.53 -6.45
N ILE A 104 -13.86 3.17 -5.63
CA ILE A 104 -12.90 4.20 -6.05
C ILE A 104 -11.69 3.56 -6.72
N VAL A 105 -11.27 4.14 -7.84
CA VAL A 105 -10.14 3.66 -8.63
C VAL A 105 -9.22 4.81 -9.00
N ALA A 106 -7.94 4.69 -8.65
CA ALA A 106 -6.89 5.59 -9.12
C ALA A 106 -6.12 4.96 -10.28
N THR A 107 -5.78 5.77 -11.28
CA THR A 107 -4.84 5.38 -12.35
C THR A 107 -3.62 6.28 -12.29
N ILE A 108 -2.45 5.68 -12.10
CA ILE A 108 -1.17 6.37 -12.05
C ILE A 108 -0.35 6.00 -13.29
N ARG A 109 0.12 7.00 -14.04
CA ARG A 109 1.06 6.81 -15.13
C ARG A 109 2.48 6.83 -14.61
N ILE A 110 3.24 5.78 -14.92
CA ILE A 110 4.65 5.64 -14.55
C ILE A 110 5.53 6.00 -15.75
N ARG A 111 6.60 6.75 -15.53
CA ARG A 111 7.72 6.86 -16.48
C ARG A 111 9.01 6.53 -15.76
N ILE A 112 9.75 5.59 -16.33
CA ILE A 112 11.05 5.16 -15.83
C ILE A 112 12.11 5.90 -16.64
N GLN A 113 13.02 6.55 -15.94
CA GLN A 113 14.24 7.13 -16.47
C GLN A 113 15.42 6.53 -15.71
N ARG A 114 16.64 6.71 -16.23
CA ARG A 114 17.85 6.14 -15.64
C ARG A 114 18.01 6.46 -14.16
N ASP A 115 17.84 7.74 -13.80
CA ASP A 115 18.13 8.29 -12.47
C ASP A 115 16.88 8.53 -11.61
N ARG A 116 15.68 8.40 -12.18
CA ARG A 116 14.42 8.69 -11.48
C ARG A 116 13.23 7.92 -12.04
N ILE A 117 12.19 7.80 -11.24
CA ILE A 117 10.91 7.24 -11.67
C ILE A 117 9.83 8.28 -11.36
N SER A 118 9.12 8.75 -12.39
CA SER A 118 8.05 9.72 -12.23
C SER A 118 6.68 9.03 -12.18
N TYR A 119 5.87 9.41 -11.20
CA TYR A 119 4.50 8.97 -11.03
C TYR A 119 3.58 10.16 -11.27
N LYS A 120 2.58 10.00 -12.14
CA LYS A 120 1.59 11.04 -12.42
C LYS A 120 0.20 10.46 -12.26
N VAL A 121 -0.61 11.04 -11.37
CA VAL A 121 -2.05 10.73 -11.32
C VAL A 121 -2.67 11.08 -12.67
N ALA A 122 -3.12 10.05 -13.39
CA ALA A 122 -3.70 10.17 -14.72
C ALA A 122 -5.23 10.27 -14.67
N GLY A 123 -5.84 9.82 -13.57
CA GLY A 123 -7.26 9.95 -13.31
C GLY A 123 -7.65 9.25 -12.02
N ILE A 124 -8.73 9.71 -11.42
CA ILE A 124 -9.41 9.09 -10.27
C ILE A 124 -10.88 8.96 -10.67
N ASN A 125 -11.44 7.76 -10.51
CA ASN A 125 -12.89 7.55 -10.58
C ASN A 125 -13.41 7.47 -9.14
N GLY A 126 -14.43 8.29 -8.83
CA GLY A 126 -14.86 8.58 -7.47
C GLY A 126 -14.31 9.91 -6.94
N ASN A 127 -14.62 10.23 -5.69
CA ASN A 127 -14.27 11.52 -5.07
C ASN A 127 -13.75 11.34 -3.64
N PRO A 128 -12.52 10.78 -3.46
CA PRO A 128 -11.91 10.67 -2.14
C PRO A 128 -11.49 12.06 -1.62
N GLU A 129 -11.39 12.19 -0.30
CA GLU A 129 -10.86 13.40 0.36
C GLU A 129 -9.36 13.58 0.06
N SER A 130 -8.61 12.48 0.02
CA SER A 130 -7.22 12.46 -0.38
C SER A 130 -6.81 11.12 -0.99
N LEU A 131 -5.74 11.15 -1.77
CA LEU A 131 -5.04 9.98 -2.31
C LEU A 131 -3.59 10.09 -1.91
N THR A 132 -3.09 9.09 -1.17
CA THR A 132 -1.67 8.89 -0.93
C THR A 132 -1.20 7.73 -1.79
N PHE A 133 -0.13 7.93 -2.55
CA PHE A 133 0.53 6.89 -3.33
C PHE A 133 2.05 6.93 -3.09
N LEU A 134 2.78 5.97 -3.66
CA LEU A 134 4.21 5.81 -3.36
C LEU A 134 4.49 5.60 -1.86
N ASN A 135 3.50 5.12 -1.09
CA ASN A 135 3.55 4.97 0.36
C ASN A 135 4.49 3.82 0.77
N ILE A 136 5.79 4.11 0.89
CA ILE A 136 6.84 3.11 1.09
C ILE A 136 7.62 3.47 2.36
N PRO A 137 7.41 2.77 3.47
CA PRO A 137 8.24 2.93 4.66
C PRO A 137 9.63 2.32 4.42
N LEU A 138 10.68 2.98 4.89
CA LEU A 138 12.07 2.57 4.67
C LEU A 138 12.77 2.29 6.00
N ASP A 139 13.62 1.27 6.01
CA ASP A 139 14.61 0.98 7.05
C ASP A 139 15.86 1.83 6.82
N LEU A 140 15.65 3.14 6.79
CA LEU A 140 16.65 4.19 6.65
C LEU A 140 16.41 5.26 7.72
N GLU A 141 17.46 5.94 8.13
CA GLU A 141 17.42 7.03 9.12
C GLU A 141 17.21 8.41 8.46
N GLY A 142 17.35 8.52 7.15
CA GLY A 142 17.27 9.78 6.41
C GLY A 142 18.50 10.65 6.61
N MET A 143 19.68 10.04 6.75
CA MET A 143 20.93 10.75 7.07
C MET A 143 21.95 10.69 5.92
N PRO A 144 22.75 11.75 5.67
CA PRO A 144 23.65 11.80 4.51
C PRO A 144 24.77 10.76 4.48
N ASP A 145 25.10 10.19 5.64
CA ASP A 145 26.12 9.15 5.80
C ASP A 145 25.58 7.73 5.53
N GLU A 146 24.27 7.59 5.28
CA GLU A 146 23.70 6.32 4.87
C GLU A 146 24.17 5.91 3.46
N PRO A 147 24.41 4.60 3.24
CA PRO A 147 24.94 4.10 1.97
C PRO A 147 23.93 4.17 0.81
N PHE A 148 22.66 4.44 1.12
CA PHE A 148 21.59 4.58 0.14
C PHE A 148 20.65 5.70 0.57
N SER A 149 20.00 6.32 -0.40
CA SER A 149 19.15 7.49 -0.20
C SER A 149 18.06 7.56 -1.25
N ALA A 150 16.83 7.83 -0.82
CA ALA A 150 15.70 8.07 -1.71
C ALA A 150 14.87 9.26 -1.21
N CYS A 151 14.24 9.96 -2.15
CA CYS A 151 13.24 10.98 -1.83
C CYS A 151 12.11 11.00 -2.88
N ALA A 152 10.90 11.30 -2.42
CA ALA A 152 9.74 11.60 -3.21
C ALA A 152 9.64 13.12 -3.37
N LEU A 153 9.73 13.58 -4.63
CA LEU A 153 9.57 14.97 -4.99
C LEU A 153 8.19 15.19 -5.61
N SER A 154 7.35 16.00 -4.96
CA SER A 154 6.08 16.43 -5.54
C SER A 154 6.32 17.51 -6.59
N ILE A 155 5.83 17.28 -7.82
CA ILE A 155 5.99 18.19 -8.97
C ILE A 155 4.62 18.77 -9.35
N ASN A 156 3.98 19.45 -8.40
CA ASN A 156 2.72 20.17 -8.64
C ASN A 156 2.91 21.69 -8.44
N LEU A 157 1.99 22.50 -8.99
CA LEU A 157 2.09 23.97 -8.94
C LEU A 157 1.99 24.55 -7.54
N PHE A 158 1.37 23.82 -6.61
CA PHE A 158 1.25 24.22 -5.21
C PHE A 158 2.55 23.92 -4.43
N THR A 159 3.32 22.92 -4.86
CA THR A 159 4.59 22.53 -4.27
C THR A 159 5.74 23.25 -4.98
N HIS A 160 6.03 24.48 -4.55
CA HIS A 160 7.19 25.25 -5.04
C HIS A 160 8.49 24.76 -4.40
N VAL A 161 9.04 23.65 -4.91
CA VAL A 161 10.25 23.03 -4.36
C VAL A 161 11.50 23.67 -4.96
N ARG A 162 12.17 24.56 -4.20
CA ARG A 162 13.41 25.26 -4.61
C ARG A 162 14.70 24.45 -4.38
N GLN A 163 14.67 23.53 -3.43
CA GLN A 163 15.78 22.68 -3.05
C GLN A 163 15.31 21.23 -3.01
N ILE A 164 16.20 20.28 -3.30
CA ILE A 164 15.87 18.86 -3.22
C ILE A 164 15.43 18.56 -1.77
N PRO A 165 14.30 17.85 -1.56
CA PRO A 165 13.87 17.44 -0.24
C PRO A 165 14.97 16.69 0.50
N ALA A 166 14.96 16.77 1.82
CA ALA A 166 15.82 15.95 2.65
C ALA A 166 15.59 14.45 2.38
N LEU A 167 16.57 13.65 2.74
CA LEU A 167 16.48 12.19 2.72
C LEU A 167 15.31 11.74 3.59
N GLN A 168 14.63 10.67 3.17
CA GLN A 168 13.36 10.27 3.78
C GLN A 168 13.45 8.87 4.35
N THR A 169 12.87 8.69 5.53
CA THR A 169 12.59 7.39 6.15
C THR A 169 11.29 6.77 5.64
N HIS A 170 10.49 7.56 4.91
CA HIS A 170 9.22 7.15 4.32
C HIS A 170 8.98 7.93 3.03
N LEU A 171 8.73 7.22 1.93
CA LEU A 171 8.32 7.84 0.67
C LEU A 171 6.80 7.94 0.63
N TRP A 172 6.28 9.11 0.28
CA TRP A 172 4.86 9.36 0.08
C TRP A 172 4.66 10.49 -0.93
N ALA A 173 3.52 10.47 -1.62
CA ALA A 173 3.11 11.51 -2.56
C ALA A 173 1.58 11.64 -2.63
#